data_AF-A0A5B9MW56-F1
#
_entry.id   AF-A0A5B9MW56-F1
#
_cell.length_a   1.000
_cell.length_b   1.000
_cell.length_c   1.000
_cell.angle_alpha   90.00
_cell.angle_beta   90.00
_cell.angle_gamma   90.00
#
_symmetry.space_group_name_H-M   'P 1'
#
loop_
_entity.id
_entity.type
_entity.pdbx_description
1 polymer ?
#
loop_
_entity_poly.entity_id
_entity_poly.type
_entity_poly.pdbx_seq_one_letter_code
_entity_poly.pdbx_strand_id
1 'polypeptide(L)'
;MAVEPPPVEILPWLKSLPVAPEYHPTLSEFQDPIAYILKIEKEASAYGICKIVPPLPAAPKKTAFANLNKSFAARLSNPNSSPSTNPSPNSNSKRSPTFSTRHQQIGFCPRRPRPVQKPVWQSGDCYTLSQFEAKAKLFELSYLSKLAPAAAAAAA
;
A
#
# COMPACT_ATOMS: atom_id res chain seq x y z
N MET A 1 -6.30 -5.15 31.07
CA MET A 1 -6.30 -6.48 30.43
C MET A 1 -6.41 -6.25 28.94
N ALA A 2 -5.41 -6.64 28.16
CA ALA A 2 -5.43 -6.46 26.71
C ALA A 2 -6.48 -7.40 26.11
N VAL A 3 -7.44 -6.85 25.38
CA VAL A 3 -8.43 -7.63 24.64
C VAL A 3 -7.69 -8.22 23.45
N GLU A 4 -7.47 -9.54 23.47
CA GLU A 4 -6.97 -10.29 22.32
C GLU A 4 -7.92 -10.03 21.12
N PRO A 5 -7.40 -9.55 19.99
CA PRO A 5 -8.23 -9.29 18.82
C PRO A 5 -8.86 -10.61 18.33
N PRO A 6 -10.12 -10.59 17.88
CA PRO A 6 -10.80 -11.78 17.42
C PRO A 6 -10.01 -12.45 16.28
N PRO A 7 -10.00 -13.79 16.21
CA PRO A 7 -9.23 -14.52 15.21
C PRO A 7 -9.73 -14.16 13.81
N VAL A 8 -8.90 -13.45 13.05
CA VAL A 8 -9.12 -13.22 11.63
C VAL A 8 -9.04 -14.59 10.95
N GLU A 9 -10.12 -15.04 10.32
CA GLU A 9 -10.12 -16.29 9.55
C GLU A 9 -9.21 -16.13 8.31
N ILE A 10 -7.94 -16.50 8.48
CA ILE A 10 -6.98 -16.55 7.40
C ILE A 10 -7.37 -17.71 6.48
N LEU A 11 -7.59 -17.41 5.20
CA LEU A 11 -7.95 -18.40 4.18
C LEU A 11 -6.93 -19.55 4.15
N PRO A 12 -7.35 -20.83 4.08
CA PRO A 12 -6.42 -21.97 4.15
C PRO A 12 -5.29 -21.93 3.12
N TRP A 13 -5.58 -21.48 1.89
CA TRP A 13 -4.58 -21.37 0.83
C TRP A 13 -3.48 -20.33 1.14
N LEU A 14 -3.81 -19.30 1.92
CA LEU A 14 -2.85 -18.27 2.33
C LEU A 14 -1.89 -18.83 3.38
N LYS A 15 -2.35 -19.76 4.24
CA LYS A 15 -1.50 -20.46 5.22
C LYS A 15 -0.54 -21.44 4.56
N SER A 16 -0.91 -22.01 3.41
CA SER A 16 -0.07 -22.96 2.66
C SER A 16 0.84 -22.28 1.62
N LEU A 17 0.76 -20.96 1.47
CA LEU A 17 1.57 -20.24 0.49
C LEU A 17 3.04 -20.22 0.93
N PRO A 18 3.99 -20.61 0.07
CA PRO A 18 5.41 -20.59 0.43
C PRO A 18 5.86 -19.15 0.71
N VAL A 19 6.65 -18.99 1.77
CA VAL A 19 7.21 -17.69 2.16
C VAL A 19 8.44 -17.40 1.30
N ALA A 20 8.55 -16.16 0.82
CA ALA A 20 9.72 -15.69 0.10
C ALA A 20 10.94 -15.59 1.02
N PRO A 21 12.17 -15.81 0.52
CA PRO A 21 13.37 -15.70 1.34
C PRO A 21 13.53 -14.31 1.94
N GLU A 22 13.96 -14.27 3.20
CA GLU A 22 14.25 -13.06 3.96
C GLU A 22 15.75 -12.94 4.24
N TYR A 23 16.34 -11.82 3.84
CA TYR A 23 17.77 -11.56 3.93
C TYR A 23 18.07 -10.41 4.91
N HIS A 24 19.10 -10.58 5.73
CA HIS A 24 19.55 -9.61 6.71
C HIS A 24 21.01 -9.21 6.45
N PRO A 25 21.27 -8.23 5.56
CA PRO A 25 22.62 -7.76 5.28
C PRO A 25 23.29 -7.23 6.54
N THR A 26 24.58 -7.52 6.68
CA THR A 26 25.45 -6.83 7.63
C THR A 26 25.62 -5.35 7.25
N LEU A 27 26.10 -4.52 8.18
CA LEU A 27 26.38 -3.10 7.89
C LEU A 27 27.33 -2.90 6.70
N SER A 28 28.33 -3.76 6.55
CA SER A 28 29.30 -3.70 5.44
C SER A 28 28.66 -4.04 4.10
N GLU A 29 27.82 -5.08 4.07
CA GLU A 29 27.10 -5.47 2.86
C GLU A 29 26.05 -4.44 2.46
N PHE A 30 25.44 -3.78 3.43
CA PHE A 30 24.45 -2.74 3.19
C PHE A 30 25.05 -1.45 2.62
N GLN A 31 26.38 -1.26 2.68
CA GLN A 31 27.04 -0.11 2.05
C GLN A 31 27.05 -0.20 0.51
N ASP A 32 27.04 -1.41 -0.05
CA ASP A 32 26.99 -1.64 -1.50
C ASP A 32 25.74 -2.46 -1.87
N PRO A 33 24.59 -1.80 -2.09
CA PRO A 33 23.34 -2.47 -2.41
C PRO A 33 23.41 -3.31 -3.69
N ILE A 34 24.19 -2.89 -4.69
CA ILE A 34 24.28 -3.61 -5.96
C ILE A 34 25.05 -4.91 -5.76
N ALA A 35 26.20 -4.85 -5.09
CA ALA A 35 26.97 -6.05 -4.78
C ALA A 35 26.17 -7.03 -3.91
N TYR A 36 25.40 -6.53 -2.94
CA TYR A 36 24.56 -7.39 -2.11
C TYR A 36 23.41 -8.05 -2.89
N ILE A 37 22.74 -7.32 -3.78
CA ILE A 37 21.69 -7.88 -4.65
C ILE A 37 22.27 -9.00 -5.52
N LEU A 38 23.44 -8.77 -6.15
CA LEU A 38 24.10 -9.78 -6.97
C LEU A 38 24.52 -11.01 -6.16
N LYS A 39 24.92 -10.82 -4.90
CA LYS A 39 25.26 -11.92 -3.98
C LYS A 39 24.06 -12.85 -3.72
N ILE A 40 22.86 -12.28 -3.51
CA ILE A 40 21.65 -13.06 -3.18
C ILE A 40 20.86 -13.50 -4.42
N GLU A 41 21.14 -12.92 -5.60
CA GLU A 41 20.38 -13.13 -6.84
C GLU A 41 20.19 -14.61 -7.20
N LYS A 42 21.26 -15.41 -7.11
CA LYS A 42 21.23 -16.82 -7.50
C LYS A 42 20.18 -17.62 -6.73
N GLU A 43 19.98 -17.32 -5.45
CA GLU A 43 18.98 -17.99 -4.62
C GLU A 43 17.62 -17.32 -4.75
N ALA A 44 17.56 -15.98 -4.64
CA ALA A 44 16.33 -15.21 -4.66
C ALA A 44 15.57 -15.32 -6.00
N SER A 45 16.28 -15.47 -7.12
CA SER A 45 15.69 -15.59 -8.45
C SER A 45 14.80 -16.84 -8.61
N ALA A 46 15.06 -17.91 -7.85
CA ALA A 46 14.22 -19.11 -7.84
C ALA A 46 12.79 -18.84 -7.30
N TYR A 47 12.62 -17.79 -6.50
CA TYR A 47 11.33 -17.41 -5.90
C TYR A 47 10.66 -16.22 -6.60
N GLY A 48 11.42 -15.44 -7.40
CA GLY A 48 10.96 -14.24 -8.10
C GLY A 48 10.79 -12.99 -7.24
N ILE A 49 10.56 -13.13 -5.93
CA ILE A 49 10.53 -12.04 -4.94
C ILE A 49 11.31 -12.44 -3.67
N CYS A 50 11.89 -11.47 -2.99
CA CYS A 50 12.52 -11.64 -1.68
C CYS A 50 12.29 -10.41 -0.80
N LYS A 51 12.52 -10.56 0.51
CA LYS A 51 12.48 -9.48 1.50
C LYS A 51 13.90 -9.20 1.99
N ILE A 52 14.31 -7.93 2.00
CA ILE A 52 15.58 -7.50 2.59
C ILE A 52 15.26 -6.63 3.80
N VAL A 53 15.75 -7.03 4.98
CA VAL A 53 15.60 -6.26 6.23
C VAL A 53 16.89 -5.49 6.48
N PRO A 54 16.88 -4.15 6.41
CA PRO A 54 18.10 -3.36 6.59
C PRO A 54 18.64 -3.51 8.03
N PRO A 55 19.97 -3.46 8.24
CA PRO A 55 20.59 -3.51 9.56
C PRO A 55 20.46 -2.18 10.34
N LEU A 56 19.66 -1.25 9.82
CA LEU A 56 19.48 0.10 10.38
C LEU A 56 18.13 0.19 11.11
N PRO A 57 18.04 1.01 12.17
CA PRO A 57 16.76 1.26 12.82
C PRO A 57 15.76 1.89 11.85
N ALA A 58 14.48 1.59 12.04
CA ALA A 58 13.41 2.15 11.22
C ALA A 58 13.40 3.68 11.28
N ALA A 59 13.31 4.32 10.11
CA ALA A 59 13.23 5.77 10.03
C ALA A 59 11.96 6.29 10.75
N PRO A 60 12.03 7.45 11.44
CA PRO A 60 10.85 8.06 12.05
C PRO A 60 9.75 8.32 11.02
N LYS A 61 8.49 8.05 11.38
CA LYS A 61 7.32 8.25 10.50
C LYS A 61 7.26 9.66 9.90
N LYS A 62 7.60 10.69 10.70
CA LYS A 62 7.64 12.09 10.25
C LYS A 62 8.60 12.29 9.07
N THR A 63 9.80 11.71 9.14
CA THR A 63 10.81 11.80 8.08
C THR A 63 10.37 11.05 6.83
N ALA A 64 9.83 9.83 6.99
CA ALA A 64 9.29 9.05 5.88
C ALA A 64 8.17 9.81 5.15
N PHE A 65 7.25 10.42 5.89
CA PHE A 65 6.13 11.19 5.33
C PHE A 65 6.60 12.48 4.65
N ALA A 66 7.58 13.18 5.23
CA ALA A 66 8.18 14.35 4.61
C ALA A 66 8.83 13.99 3.27
N ASN A 67 9.57 12.89 3.19
CA ASN A 67 10.19 12.42 1.96
C ASN A 67 9.15 12.00 0.91
N LEU A 68 8.09 11.29 1.32
CA LEU A 68 6.97 10.93 0.43
C LEU A 68 6.29 12.17 -0.16
N ASN A 69 5.96 13.17 0.67
CA ASN A 69 5.35 14.41 0.21
C ASN A 69 6.26 15.19 -0.74
N LYS A 70 7.58 15.20 -0.51
CA LYS A 70 8.56 15.77 -1.45
C LYS A 70 8.52 15.04 -2.80
N SER A 71 8.48 13.71 -2.81
CA SER A 71 8.37 12.92 -4.05
C SER A 71 7.06 13.19 -4.81
N PHE A 72 5.93 13.33 -4.10
CA PHE A 72 4.66 13.70 -4.73
C PHE A 72 4.68 15.13 -5.28
N ALA A 73 5.24 16.09 -4.56
CA ALA A 73 5.39 17.46 -5.05
C ALA A 73 6.26 17.53 -6.32
N ALA A 74 7.36 16.76 -6.36
CA ALA A 74 8.26 16.71 -7.51
C ALA A 74 7.58 16.16 -8.79
N ARG A 75 6.58 15.27 -8.64
CA ARG A 75 5.78 14.79 -9.79
C ARG A 75 4.87 15.88 -10.35
N LEU A 76 4.31 16.73 -9.48
CA LEU A 76 3.40 17.81 -9.89
C LEU A 76 4.11 18.95 -10.63
N SER A 77 5.41 19.13 -10.40
CA SER A 77 6.22 20.11 -11.14
C SER A 77 6.66 19.63 -12.53
N ASN A 78 6.40 18.37 -12.91
CA ASN A 78 6.73 17.87 -14.23
C ASN A 78 5.63 18.25 -15.26
N PRO A 79 5.93 19.07 -16.28
CA PRO A 79 4.96 19.51 -17.28
C PRO A 79 4.35 18.38 -18.13
N ASN A 80 4.99 17.21 -18.16
CA ASN A 80 4.47 16.02 -18.86
C ASN A 80 3.59 15.12 -17.98
N SER A 81 3.35 15.48 -16.71
CA SER A 81 2.43 14.74 -15.86
C SER A 81 0.99 15.05 -16.28
N SER A 82 0.26 14.02 -16.72
CA SER A 82 -1.13 14.18 -17.17
C SER A 82 -1.96 14.89 -16.11
N PRO A 83 -2.80 15.87 -16.50
CA PRO A 83 -3.61 16.61 -15.55
C PRO A 83 -4.50 15.63 -14.78
N SER A 84 -4.39 15.66 -13.45
CA SER A 84 -5.43 15.14 -12.57
C SER A 84 -6.76 15.70 -13.08
N THR A 85 -7.68 14.83 -13.48
CA THR A 85 -8.95 15.15 -14.15
C THR A 85 -9.97 15.91 -13.27
N ASN A 86 -9.55 16.38 -12.10
CA ASN A 86 -10.32 17.27 -11.24
C ASN A 86 -9.54 18.58 -11.03
N PRO A 87 -9.72 19.59 -11.90
CA PRO A 87 -9.23 20.93 -11.61
C PRO A 87 -10.04 21.50 -10.44
N SER A 88 -9.38 21.74 -9.29
CA SER A 88 -9.95 22.62 -8.27
C SER A 88 -10.02 24.03 -8.88
N PRO A 89 -11.19 24.69 -8.88
CA PRO A 89 -11.44 25.89 -9.68
C PRO A 89 -10.77 27.17 -9.15
N ASN A 90 -9.82 27.09 -8.21
CA ASN A 90 -9.18 28.28 -7.64
C ASN A 90 -7.66 28.29 -7.89
N SER A 91 -7.31 28.89 -9.03
CA SER A 91 -5.94 29.10 -9.51
C SER A 91 -5.26 30.23 -8.73
N ASN A 92 -4.54 29.90 -7.65
CA ASN A 92 -3.32 30.62 -7.19
C ASN A 92 -2.65 30.01 -5.95
N SER A 93 -3.19 28.95 -5.35
CA SER A 93 -2.53 28.23 -4.26
C SER A 93 -1.65 27.10 -4.79
N LYS A 94 -0.36 27.11 -4.43
CA LYS A 94 0.61 26.01 -4.60
C LYS A 94 -0.08 24.66 -4.36
N ARG A 95 -0.22 23.83 -5.41
CA ARG A 95 -0.94 22.54 -5.31
C ARG A 95 -0.30 21.66 -4.24
N SER A 96 -1.12 21.11 -3.34
CA SER A 96 -0.64 20.18 -2.31
C SER A 96 -0.10 18.89 -2.94
N PRO A 97 0.94 18.27 -2.36
CA PRO A 97 1.43 16.97 -2.82
C PRO A 97 0.32 15.91 -2.71
N THR A 98 -0.04 15.30 -3.83
CA THR A 98 -1.12 14.30 -3.93
C THR A 98 -0.66 13.06 -4.69
N PHE A 99 -1.37 11.95 -4.50
CA PHE A 99 -1.21 10.71 -5.26
C PHE A 99 -2.58 10.16 -5.65
N SER A 100 -2.63 9.41 -6.76
CA SER A 100 -3.87 8.79 -7.24
C SER A 100 -4.01 7.35 -6.76
N THR A 101 -5.26 6.98 -6.49
CA THR A 101 -5.67 5.60 -6.22
C THR A 101 -6.23 4.97 -7.50
N ARG A 102 -6.47 3.65 -7.52
CA ARG A 102 -7.06 2.93 -8.66
C ARG A 102 -7.94 1.81 -8.15
N HIS A 103 -9.07 1.55 -8.80
CA HIS A 103 -9.86 0.36 -8.52
C HIS A 103 -9.24 -0.84 -9.23
N GLN A 104 -8.82 -1.86 -8.47
CA GLN A 104 -8.39 -3.12 -9.06
C GLN A 104 -9.62 -3.85 -9.64
N GLN A 105 -9.64 -4.05 -10.95
CA GLN A 105 -10.60 -4.95 -11.57
C GLN A 105 -10.08 -6.38 -11.45
N ILE A 106 -10.60 -7.14 -10.49
CA ILE A 106 -10.26 -8.55 -10.32
C ILE A 106 -11.09 -9.36 -11.31
N GLY A 107 -10.49 -9.67 -12.46
CA GLY A 107 -11.04 -10.58 -13.47
C GLY A 107 -12.34 -10.11 -14.15
N PHE A 108 -12.58 -10.62 -15.35
CA PHE A 108 -13.88 -10.52 -16.00
C PHE A 108 -14.74 -11.68 -15.48
N CYS A 109 -15.73 -11.42 -14.62
CA CYS A 109 -16.72 -12.43 -14.26
C CYS A 109 -17.72 -12.57 -15.42
N PRO A 110 -17.72 -13.67 -16.20
CA PRO A 110 -18.62 -13.81 -17.36
C PRO A 110 -20.10 -13.79 -16.95
N ARG A 111 -20.38 -14.19 -15.69
CA ARG A 111 -21.73 -14.22 -15.11
C ARG A 111 -22.27 -12.85 -14.67
N ARG A 112 -21.44 -11.81 -14.64
CA ARG A 112 -21.85 -10.44 -14.27
C ARG A 112 -21.10 -9.43 -15.15
N PRO A 113 -21.57 -9.20 -16.40
CA PRO A 113 -20.98 -8.17 -17.24
C PRO A 113 -21.22 -6.81 -16.58
N ARG A 114 -20.18 -6.25 -15.95
CA ARG A 114 -20.18 -4.85 -15.53
C ARG A 114 -19.58 -4.04 -16.68
N PRO A 115 -20.30 -3.04 -17.24
CA PRO A 115 -19.70 -2.16 -18.22
C PRO A 115 -18.45 -1.50 -17.61
N VAL A 116 -17.32 -1.55 -18.31
CA VAL A 116 -16.09 -0.87 -17.92
C VAL A 116 -16.34 0.63 -18.05
N GLN A 117 -16.68 1.30 -16.94
CA GLN A 117 -17.05 2.72 -16.98
C GLN A 117 -15.86 3.63 -17.32
N LYS A 118 -14.65 3.27 -16.88
CA LYS A 118 -13.39 3.97 -17.16
C LYS A 118 -12.22 2.98 -17.15
N PRO A 119 -11.13 3.24 -17.89
CA PRO A 119 -9.90 2.47 -17.75
C PRO A 119 -9.39 2.47 -16.30
N VAL A 120 -8.79 1.37 -15.84
CA VAL A 120 -8.29 1.20 -14.45
C VAL A 120 -7.40 2.38 -14.02
N TRP A 121 -6.55 2.88 -14.92
CA TRP A 121 -5.64 4.01 -14.66
C TRP A 121 -6.33 5.37 -14.56
N GLN A 122 -7.60 5.48 -14.91
CA GLN A 122 -8.43 6.70 -14.83
C GLN A 122 -9.54 6.60 -13.76
N SER A 123 -9.60 5.47 -13.03
CA SER A 123 -10.77 5.10 -12.22
C SER A 123 -10.75 5.57 -10.76
N GLY A 124 -9.62 6.09 -10.27
CA GLY A 124 -9.50 6.44 -8.85
C GLY A 124 -9.23 7.91 -8.60
N ASP A 125 -9.47 8.33 -7.35
CA ASP A 125 -9.35 9.72 -6.93
C ASP A 125 -7.91 10.05 -6.51
N CYS A 126 -7.64 11.35 -6.42
CA CYS A 126 -6.40 11.92 -5.91
C CYS A 126 -6.56 12.30 -4.43
N TYR A 127 -5.58 11.93 -3.61
CA TYR A 127 -5.56 12.21 -2.17
C TYR A 127 -4.23 12.82 -1.76
N THR A 128 -4.25 13.68 -0.74
CA THR A 128 -3.05 13.91 0.08
C THR A 128 -2.82 12.70 1.00
N LEU A 129 -1.60 12.56 1.53
CA LEU A 129 -1.28 11.49 2.48
C LEU A 129 -2.22 11.48 3.69
N SER A 130 -2.51 12.67 4.25
CA SER A 130 -3.42 12.82 5.40
C SER A 130 -4.86 12.44 5.08
N GLN A 131 -5.36 12.88 3.91
CA GLN A 131 -6.72 12.51 3.47
C GLN A 131 -6.85 10.99 3.30
N PHE A 132 -5.85 10.34 2.69
CA PHE A 132 -5.88 8.90 2.51
C PHE A 132 -5.73 8.13 3.82
N GLU A 133 -4.90 8.61 4.75
CA GLU A 133 -4.77 8.01 6.10
C GLU A 133 -6.10 8.05 6.85
N ALA A 134 -6.80 9.19 6.84
CA ALA A 134 -8.13 9.32 7.46
C ALA A 134 -9.13 8.37 6.81
N LYS A 135 -9.14 8.28 5.47
CA LYS A 135 -10.00 7.35 4.72
C LYS A 135 -9.70 5.89 5.08
N ALA A 136 -8.43 5.51 5.15
CA ALA A 136 -8.00 4.16 5.51
C ALA A 136 -8.44 3.76 6.92
N LYS A 137 -8.31 4.67 7.89
CA LYS A 137 -8.79 4.45 9.27
C LYS A 137 -10.31 4.26 9.34
N LEU A 138 -11.07 5.12 8.65
CA LEU A 138 -12.52 4.98 8.58
C LEU A 138 -12.93 3.67 7.92
N PHE A 139 -12.23 3.27 6.85
CA PHE A 139 -12.45 2.00 6.19
C PHE A 139 -12.19 0.83 7.15
N GLU A 140 -11.03 0.79 7.81
CA GLU A 140 -10.67 -0.24 8.79
C GLU A 140 -11.72 -0.37 9.89
N LEU A 141 -12.11 0.76 10.50
CA LEU A 141 -13.15 0.80 11.54
C LEU A 141 -14.46 0.23 11.03
N SER A 142 -14.91 0.64 9.84
CA SER A 142 -16.21 0.21 9.30
C SER A 142 -16.22 -1.22 8.76
N TYR A 143 -15.09 -1.73 8.29
CA TYR A 143 -14.99 -3.03 7.64
C TYR A 143 -14.63 -4.13 8.64
N LEU A 144 -13.65 -3.90 9.50
CA LEU A 144 -13.24 -4.87 10.51
C LEU A 144 -14.24 -4.95 11.68
N SER A 145 -14.91 -3.85 12.06
CA SER A 145 -15.99 -3.94 13.07
C SER A 145 -17.16 -4.82 12.64
N LYS A 146 -17.44 -4.89 11.33
CA LYS A 146 -18.48 -5.76 10.76
C LYS A 146 -18.08 -7.24 10.74
N LEU A 147 -16.78 -7.53 10.84
CA LEU A 147 -16.23 -8.88 10.91
C LEU A 147 -16.05 -9.37 12.35
N ALA A 148 -16.24 -8.50 13.35
CA ALA A 148 -16.32 -8.93 14.74
C ALA A 148 -17.61 -9.77 14.91
N PRO A 149 -17.51 -11.03 15.37
CA PRO A 149 -18.69 -11.88 15.47
C PRO A 149 -19.70 -11.28 16.45
N ALA A 150 -20.98 -11.35 16.09
CA ALA A 150 -22.12 -11.11 16.97
C ALA A 150 -22.26 -12.21 18.06
N ALA A 151 -21.14 -12.65 18.64
CA ALA A 151 -21.09 -13.68 19.68
C ALA A 151 -21.35 -13.14 21.09
N ALA A 152 -21.52 -11.81 21.25
CA ALA A 152 -21.79 -11.19 22.55
C ALA A 152 -23.29 -10.95 22.85
N ALA A 153 -24.22 -11.37 21.97
CA ALA A 153 -25.65 -11.09 22.12
C ALA A 153 -26.52 -12.30 22.53
N ALA A 154 -25.93 -13.46 22.85
CA ALA A 154 -26.66 -14.69 23.19
C ALA A 154 -26.23 -15.32 24.53
N ALA A 155 -25.92 -14.49 25.52
CA ALA A 155 -25.77 -14.90 26.91
C ALA A 155 -26.45 -13.87 27.82
N ALA A 156 -27.78 -13.89 27.82
CA ALA A 156 -28.65 -13.29 28.82
C ALA A 156 -29.65 -14.36 29.28
#